data_AF-A0A7D5M7R5-F1
#
_entry.id   AF-A0A7D5M7R5-F1
#
_cell.length_a   1.000
_cell.length_b   1.000
_cell.length_c   1.000
_cell.angle_alpha   90.00
_cell.angle_beta   90.00
_cell.angle_gamma   90.00
#
_symmetry.space_group_name_H-M   'P 1'
#
loop_
_entity.id
_entity.type
_entity.pdbx_description
1 polymer ?
#
loop_
_entity_poly.entity_id
_entity_poly.type
_entity_poly.pdbx_seq_one_letter_code
_entity_poly.pdbx_strand_id
1 'polypeptide(L)'
;MKYHILLFCVLMICLVSPGIASAEIQITSSKKTYSYGDYLSIIISVSEVTGDNAIMHIIDSDGVKSTAIPIQIKNAVTTITSPNSFDVSIFKEGEYQIEIEYAGQKGTTMFELVDSGNTVMPLASNVVVPEWTRGTISDYTFLKFLADSSTISLQGGTVLENTKIPSWYKTNGLWWADKKISDAEFVNGLQYLLDERIIS
;
A
#
# COMPACT_ATOMS: atom_id res chain seq x y z
N MET A 1 -20.45 -15.64 53.75
CA MET A 1 -20.38 -16.21 52.38
C MET A 1 -19.04 -15.78 51.80
N LYS A 2 -17.91 -16.44 52.09
CA LYS A 2 -17.38 -17.69 51.47
C LYS A 2 -17.42 -17.68 49.94
N TYR A 3 -16.32 -17.27 49.31
CA TYR A 3 -15.71 -17.96 48.16
C TYR A 3 -14.19 -17.75 48.19
N HIS A 4 -13.46 -18.79 48.60
CA HIS A 4 -12.04 -18.94 48.29
C HIS A 4 -11.95 -19.56 46.89
N ILE A 5 -11.51 -18.79 45.91
CA ILE A 5 -11.15 -19.30 44.59
C ILE A 5 -9.67 -19.72 44.68
N LEU A 6 -9.46 -21.03 44.79
CA LEU A 6 -8.14 -21.66 44.71
C LEU A 6 -7.77 -21.73 43.21
N LEU A 7 -6.92 -20.81 42.74
CA LEU A 7 -6.37 -20.85 41.39
C LEU A 7 -5.21 -21.86 41.36
N PHE A 8 -5.49 -23.08 40.92
CA PHE A 8 -4.48 -24.13 40.73
C PHE A 8 -3.70 -23.83 39.44
N CYS A 9 -2.56 -23.13 39.57
CA CYS A 9 -1.63 -22.91 38.46
C CYS A 9 -0.80 -24.18 38.27
N VAL A 10 -1.22 -25.06 37.36
CA VAL A 10 -0.42 -26.23 36.97
C VAL A 10 0.76 -25.71 36.15
N LEU A 11 1.92 -25.63 36.80
CA LEU A 11 3.20 -25.33 36.16
C LEU A 11 3.62 -26.56 35.34
N MET A 12 3.21 -26.61 34.07
CA MET A 12 3.71 -27.60 33.12
C MET A 12 5.14 -27.21 32.77
N ILE A 13 6.11 -27.81 33.45
CA ILE A 13 7.53 -27.67 33.12
C ILE A 13 7.74 -28.43 31.80
N CYS A 14 7.66 -27.70 30.69
CA CYS A 14 8.15 -28.18 29.40
C CYS A 14 9.67 -28.31 29.49
N LEU A 15 10.16 -29.55 29.54
CA LEU A 15 11.55 -29.89 29.26
C LEU A 15 11.83 -29.55 27.80
N VAL A 16 12.30 -28.33 27.54
CA VAL A 16 12.82 -27.95 26.23
C VAL A 16 14.20 -28.58 26.12
N SER A 17 14.34 -29.61 25.30
CA SER A 17 15.67 -30.08 24.89
C SER A 17 16.43 -28.91 24.24
N PRO A 18 17.76 -28.82 24.40
CA PRO A 18 18.55 -27.85 23.64
C PRO A 18 18.58 -28.31 22.18
N GLY A 19 17.52 -28.00 21.45
CA GLY A 19 17.54 -28.02 20.00
C GLY A 19 18.55 -26.98 19.55
N ILE A 20 19.55 -27.41 18.77
CA ILE A 20 20.39 -26.51 18.00
C ILE A 20 19.42 -25.71 17.14
N ALA A 21 19.26 -24.42 17.44
CA ALA A 21 18.44 -23.54 16.62
C ALA A 21 19.02 -23.58 15.20
N SER A 22 18.27 -24.14 14.26
CA SER A 22 18.58 -23.94 12.85
C SER A 22 18.61 -22.45 12.65
N ALA A 23 19.69 -21.93 12.06
CA ALA A 23 19.64 -20.59 11.49
C ALA A 23 18.41 -20.57 10.58
N GLU A 24 17.44 -19.73 10.93
CA GLU A 24 16.18 -19.57 10.20
C GLU A 24 16.06 -18.10 9.85
N ILE A 25 15.80 -17.81 8.57
CA ILE A 25 15.43 -16.48 8.11
C ILE A 25 14.12 -16.07 8.78
N GLN A 26 14.15 -14.96 9.51
CA GLN A 26 12.94 -14.39 10.13
C GLN A 26 12.44 -13.24 9.27
N ILE A 27 11.14 -13.25 8.98
CA ILE A 27 10.49 -12.21 8.20
C ILE A 27 9.33 -11.68 9.00
N THR A 28 9.25 -10.36 9.10
CA THR A 28 8.13 -9.69 9.71
C THR A 28 7.66 -8.57 8.81
N SER A 29 6.35 -8.45 8.66
CA SER A 29 5.75 -7.23 8.13
C SER A 29 5.80 -6.13 9.19
N SER A 30 6.16 -4.91 8.79
CA SER A 30 6.23 -3.75 9.69
C SER A 30 4.86 -3.34 10.24
N LYS A 31 3.77 -3.65 9.50
CA LYS A 31 2.39 -3.51 9.96
C LYS A 31 1.64 -4.83 9.75
N LYS A 32 0.65 -5.10 10.61
CA LYS A 32 -0.31 -6.20 10.38
C LYS A 32 -1.36 -5.84 9.34
N THR A 33 -1.76 -4.57 9.30
CA THR A 33 -2.78 -4.04 8.40
C THR A 33 -2.22 -2.84 7.66
N TYR A 34 -2.39 -2.84 6.35
CA TYR A 34 -2.09 -1.75 5.43
C TYR A 34 -3.37 -1.26 4.79
N SER A 35 -3.33 -0.02 4.32
CA SER A 35 -4.42 0.55 3.53
C SER A 35 -3.91 1.10 2.20
N TYR A 36 -4.80 1.37 1.26
CA TYR A 36 -4.42 2.06 0.04
C TYR A 36 -3.66 3.36 0.36
N GLY A 37 -2.60 3.62 -0.40
CA GLY A 37 -1.65 4.70 -0.16
C GLY A 37 -0.48 4.33 0.78
N ASP A 38 -0.58 3.24 1.55
CA ASP A 38 0.57 2.76 2.31
C ASP A 38 1.61 2.07 1.43
N TYR A 39 2.86 2.10 1.86
CA TYR A 39 3.96 1.33 1.28
C TYR A 39 4.17 0.05 2.09
N LEU A 40 4.27 -1.09 1.41
CA LEU A 40 4.68 -2.33 2.06
C LEU A 40 6.06 -2.13 2.66
N SER A 41 6.24 -2.55 3.91
CA SER A 41 7.54 -2.53 4.58
C SER A 41 7.72 -3.82 5.35
N ILE A 42 8.83 -4.51 5.10
CA ILE A 42 9.17 -5.77 5.75
C ILE A 42 10.56 -5.70 6.35
N ILE A 43 10.76 -6.43 7.44
CA ILE A 43 12.04 -6.60 8.12
C ILE A 43 12.44 -8.06 7.96
N ILE A 44 13.63 -8.26 7.42
CA ILE A 44 14.25 -9.57 7.20
C ILE A 44 15.45 -9.68 8.12
N SER A 45 15.49 -10.71 8.94
CA SER A 45 16.64 -11.03 9.80
C SER A 45 17.26 -12.36 9.37
N VAL A 46 18.56 -12.34 9.10
CA VAL A 46 19.35 -13.51 8.67
C VAL A 46 20.55 -13.69 9.60
N SER A 47 21.00 -14.93 9.75
CA SER A 47 22.19 -15.26 10.55
C SER A 47 23.51 -14.91 9.85
N GLU A 48 23.51 -14.90 8.51
CA GLU A 48 24.67 -14.68 7.67
C GLU A 48 24.27 -13.94 6.39
N VAL A 49 25.12 -13.03 5.92
CA VAL A 49 24.95 -12.31 4.65
C VAL A 49 25.90 -12.91 3.62
N THR A 50 25.34 -13.55 2.59
CA THR A 50 26.11 -14.24 1.54
C THR A 50 26.48 -13.32 0.37
N GLY A 51 25.80 -12.18 0.21
CA GLY A 51 25.92 -11.28 -0.93
C GLY A 51 25.01 -11.63 -2.13
N ASP A 52 24.36 -12.80 -2.11
CA ASP A 52 23.36 -13.16 -3.13
C ASP A 52 22.04 -12.41 -2.94
N ASN A 53 21.20 -12.42 -3.96
CA ASN A 53 19.80 -11.98 -3.83
C ASN A 53 19.00 -13.01 -3.04
N ALA A 54 18.11 -12.53 -2.17
CA ALA A 54 16.95 -13.32 -1.76
C ALA A 54 15.85 -13.20 -2.83
N ILE A 55 14.98 -14.20 -2.90
CA ILE A 55 13.86 -14.23 -3.83
C ILE A 55 12.56 -14.08 -3.05
N MET A 56 11.84 -13.00 -3.28
CA MET A 56 10.55 -12.73 -2.68
C MET A 56 9.41 -13.09 -3.64
N HIS A 57 8.33 -13.62 -3.08
CA HIS A 57 7.04 -13.73 -3.73
C HIS A 57 5.95 -13.14 -2.83
N ILE A 58 4.97 -12.51 -3.46
CA ILE A 58 3.75 -12.05 -2.81
C ILE A 58 2.61 -12.92 -3.33
N ILE A 59 1.80 -13.44 -2.42
CA ILE A 59 0.64 -14.29 -2.70
C ILE A 59 -0.58 -13.53 -2.22
N ASP A 60 -1.54 -13.31 -3.10
CA ASP A 60 -2.80 -12.63 -2.76
C ASP A 60 -3.79 -13.56 -2.05
N SER A 61 -4.94 -13.00 -1.64
CA SER A 61 -6.00 -13.72 -0.95
C SER A 61 -6.63 -14.84 -1.79
N ASP A 62 -6.52 -14.76 -3.12
CA ASP A 62 -6.99 -15.78 -4.05
C ASP A 62 -5.93 -16.89 -4.23
N GLY A 63 -4.77 -16.78 -3.58
CA GLY A 63 -3.65 -17.71 -3.67
C GLY A 63 -2.78 -17.50 -4.92
N VAL A 64 -2.99 -16.41 -5.68
CA VAL A 64 -2.22 -16.10 -6.87
C VAL A 64 -0.84 -15.58 -6.46
N LYS A 65 0.19 -16.29 -6.91
CA LYS A 65 1.59 -15.99 -6.60
C LYS A 65 2.21 -15.07 -7.66
N SER A 66 2.89 -14.02 -7.20
CA SER A 66 3.65 -13.11 -8.04
C SER A 66 4.81 -13.82 -8.75
N THR A 67 5.35 -13.17 -9.79
CA THR A 67 6.69 -13.49 -10.29
C THR A 67 7.75 -13.28 -9.19
N ALA A 68 8.94 -13.85 -9.40
CA ALA A 68 10.06 -13.72 -8.48
C ALA A 68 10.56 -12.27 -8.41
N ILE A 69 10.66 -11.73 -7.20
CA ILE A 69 11.15 -10.38 -6.94
C ILE A 69 12.52 -10.50 -6.25
N PRO A 70 13.64 -10.26 -6.95
CA PRO A 70 14.96 -10.33 -6.33
C PRO A 70 15.16 -9.14 -5.38
N ILE A 71 15.62 -9.43 -4.17
CA ILE A 71 15.93 -8.43 -3.15
C ILE A 71 17.36 -8.61 -2.62
N GLN A 72 18.06 -7.51 -2.41
CA GLN A 72 19.43 -7.50 -1.91
C GLN A 72 19.43 -7.49 -0.39
N ILE A 73 20.05 -8.49 0.23
CA ILE A 73 20.27 -8.54 1.69
C ILE A 73 21.61 -7.88 1.98
N LYS A 74 21.58 -6.66 2.52
CA LYS A 74 22.80 -5.87 2.75
C LYS A 74 23.40 -6.10 4.14
N ASN A 75 22.54 -6.39 5.11
CA ASN A 75 22.90 -6.55 6.52
C ASN A 75 22.11 -7.71 7.14
N ALA A 76 22.58 -8.19 8.29
CA ALA A 76 21.91 -9.22 9.08
C ALA A 76 20.45 -8.86 9.40
N VAL A 77 20.14 -7.57 9.57
CA VAL A 77 18.77 -7.06 9.61
C VAL A 77 18.61 -6.07 8.46
N THR A 78 17.72 -6.38 7.52
CA THR A 78 17.44 -5.55 6.35
C THR A 78 15.96 -5.20 6.30
N THR A 79 15.66 -3.91 6.24
CA THR A 79 14.31 -3.42 5.96
C THR A 79 14.17 -3.15 4.46
N ILE A 80 13.12 -3.69 3.86
CA ILE A 80 12.74 -3.42 2.46
C ILE A 80 11.41 -2.69 2.46
N THR A 81 11.31 -1.65 1.66
CA THR A 81 10.06 -0.91 1.41
C THR A 81 9.72 -0.99 -0.07
N SER A 82 8.44 -1.19 -0.40
CA SER A 82 8.00 -1.16 -1.80
C SER A 82 8.30 0.20 -2.45
N PRO A 83 8.58 0.23 -3.76
CA PRO A 83 8.81 1.49 -4.46
C PRO A 83 7.53 2.31 -4.66
N ASN A 84 6.37 1.63 -4.71
CA ASN A 84 5.06 2.23 -4.86
C ASN A 84 4.17 1.84 -3.67
N SER A 85 3.21 2.70 -3.36
CA SER A 85 2.15 2.40 -2.42
C SER A 85 1.17 1.37 -2.99
N PHE A 86 0.35 0.78 -2.12
CA PHE A 86 -0.81 0.01 -2.54
C PHE A 86 -1.81 0.91 -3.25
N ASP A 87 -2.15 0.54 -4.48
CA ASP A 87 -3.08 1.23 -5.35
C ASP A 87 -4.31 0.35 -5.59
N VAL A 88 -5.51 0.92 -5.43
CA VAL A 88 -6.79 0.21 -5.56
C VAL A 88 -7.03 -0.37 -6.97
N SER A 89 -6.41 0.20 -8.00
CA SER A 89 -6.51 -0.32 -9.37
C SER A 89 -5.65 -1.57 -9.62
N ILE A 90 -4.72 -1.88 -8.71
CA ILE A 90 -3.75 -2.98 -8.85
C ILE A 90 -3.97 -4.06 -7.78
N PHE A 91 -4.27 -3.64 -6.54
CA PHE A 91 -4.36 -4.52 -5.39
C PHE A 91 -5.80 -4.60 -4.86
N LYS A 92 -6.24 -5.80 -4.52
CA LYS A 92 -7.54 -6.04 -3.89
C LYS A 92 -7.39 -6.08 -2.38
N GLU A 93 -8.45 -5.77 -1.66
CA GLU A 93 -8.50 -6.01 -0.22
C GLU A 93 -8.38 -7.52 0.08
N GLY A 94 -7.77 -7.84 1.21
CA GLY A 94 -7.61 -9.22 1.66
C GLY A 94 -6.29 -9.49 2.39
N GLU A 95 -6.13 -10.74 2.81
CA GLU A 95 -4.89 -11.23 3.41
C GLU A 95 -3.88 -11.58 2.33
N TYR A 96 -2.65 -11.11 2.51
CA TYR A 96 -1.51 -11.37 1.65
C TYR A 96 -0.43 -12.13 2.41
N GLN A 97 0.19 -13.11 1.76
CA GLN A 97 1.35 -13.82 2.27
C GLN A 97 2.61 -13.40 1.50
N ILE A 98 3.68 -13.13 2.23
CA ILE A 98 5.00 -12.89 1.68
C ILE A 98 5.86 -14.11 1.98
N GLU A 99 6.46 -14.68 0.93
CA GLU A 99 7.45 -15.74 1.04
C GLU A 99 8.80 -15.21 0.59
N ILE A 100 9.86 -15.46 1.35
CA ILE A 100 11.22 -15.13 0.93
C ILE A 100 12.10 -16.35 1.10
N GLU A 101 12.85 -16.66 0.04
CA GLU A 101 13.90 -17.67 0.04
C GLU A 101 15.28 -16.99 -0.02
N TYR A 102 16.17 -17.36 0.89
CA TYR A 102 17.54 -16.86 0.96
C TYR A 102 18.49 -17.93 1.48
N ALA A 103 19.61 -18.15 0.79
CA ALA A 103 20.60 -19.17 1.16
C ALA A 103 19.98 -20.57 1.44
N GLY A 104 18.96 -20.95 0.67
CA GLY A 104 18.22 -22.22 0.81
C GLY A 104 17.23 -22.27 1.97
N GLN A 105 17.14 -21.22 2.78
CA GLN A 105 16.15 -21.09 3.85
C GLN A 105 14.93 -20.33 3.36
N LYS A 106 13.76 -20.67 3.90
CA LYS A 106 12.49 -20.00 3.58
C LYS A 106 11.90 -19.39 4.83
N GLY A 107 11.41 -18.17 4.71
CA GLY A 107 10.60 -17.52 5.73
C GLY A 107 9.29 -17.06 5.13
N THR A 108 8.30 -16.83 6.00
CA THR A 108 7.01 -16.28 5.59
C THR A 108 6.52 -15.23 6.58
N THR A 109 5.71 -14.29 6.09
CA THR A 109 4.94 -13.36 6.92
C THR A 109 3.63 -13.02 6.23
N MET A 110 2.68 -12.46 6.96
CA MET A 110 1.36 -12.10 6.45
C MET A 110 1.02 -10.66 6.82
N PHE A 111 0.20 -10.03 5.97
CA PHE A 111 -0.43 -8.75 6.26
C PHE A 111 -1.82 -8.70 5.62
N GLU A 112 -2.67 -7.84 6.13
CA GLU A 112 -4.00 -7.57 5.57
C GLU A 112 -3.98 -6.22 4.85
N LEU A 113 -4.58 -6.14 3.68
CA LEU A 113 -4.86 -4.89 2.96
C LEU A 113 -6.36 -4.59 3.07
N VAL A 114 -6.70 -3.41 3.57
CA VAL A 114 -8.09 -2.96 3.75
C VAL A 114 -8.32 -1.60 3.11
N ASP A 115 -9.55 -1.33 2.67
CA ASP A 115 -9.95 0.04 2.34
C ASP A 115 -10.32 0.80 3.62
N SER A 116 -9.44 1.69 4.08
CA SER A 116 -9.70 2.57 5.22
C SER A 116 -10.43 3.87 4.83
N GLY A 117 -10.82 4.02 3.56
CA GLY A 117 -11.39 5.25 3.02
C GLY A 117 -10.37 6.37 2.81
N ASN A 118 -9.09 6.02 2.64
CA ASN A 118 -8.05 7.00 2.34
C ASN A 118 -8.27 7.57 0.93
N THR A 119 -8.20 8.89 0.80
CA THR A 119 -8.14 9.52 -0.52
C THR A 119 -6.77 9.33 -1.14
N VAL A 120 -6.67 8.43 -2.10
CA VAL A 120 -5.43 8.07 -2.79
C VAL A 120 -5.59 8.34 -4.27
N MET A 121 -4.65 9.08 -4.84
CA MET A 121 -4.64 9.32 -6.28
C MET A 121 -4.18 8.03 -7.00
N PRO A 122 -4.86 7.61 -8.09
CA PRO A 122 -4.45 6.44 -8.86
C PRO A 122 -3.03 6.63 -9.40
N LEU A 123 -2.26 5.55 -9.54
CA LEU A 123 -0.85 5.57 -9.93
C LEU A 123 -0.60 6.35 -11.23
N ALA A 124 -1.51 6.20 -12.21
CA ALA A 124 -1.46 6.88 -13.50
C ALA A 124 -1.55 8.42 -13.38
N SER A 125 -2.02 8.95 -12.25
CA SER A 125 -2.10 10.39 -11.97
C SER A 125 -0.74 11.08 -12.01
N ASN A 126 0.35 10.36 -11.70
CA ASN A 126 1.71 10.91 -11.81
C ASN A 126 2.08 11.31 -13.25
N VAL A 127 1.35 10.80 -14.24
CA VAL A 127 1.47 11.19 -15.66
C VAL A 127 0.32 12.12 -16.04
N VAL A 128 -0.91 11.76 -15.68
CA VAL A 128 -2.11 12.48 -16.12
C VAL A 128 -2.16 13.91 -15.59
N VAL A 129 -1.84 14.14 -14.30
CA VAL A 129 -1.93 15.48 -13.71
C VAL A 129 -0.93 16.45 -14.36
N PRO A 130 0.37 16.14 -14.51
CA PRO A 130 1.30 17.01 -15.23
C PRO A 130 0.84 17.33 -16.66
N GLU A 131 0.39 16.34 -17.43
CA GLU A 131 -0.08 16.56 -18.81
C GLU A 131 -1.35 17.41 -18.87
N TRP A 132 -2.27 17.25 -17.91
CA TRP A 132 -3.45 18.11 -17.78
C TRP A 132 -3.07 19.56 -17.40
N THR A 133 -2.13 19.75 -16.48
CA THR A 133 -1.67 21.09 -16.11
C THR A 133 -1.00 21.82 -17.28
N ARG A 134 -0.28 21.10 -18.15
CA ARG A 134 0.30 21.63 -19.40
C ARG A 134 -0.72 21.89 -20.49
N GLY A 135 -1.93 21.35 -20.37
CA GLY A 135 -3.00 21.45 -21.36
C GLY A 135 -2.92 20.43 -22.49
N THR A 136 -2.03 19.44 -22.40
CA THR A 136 -2.01 18.28 -23.32
C THR A 136 -3.27 17.43 -23.15
N ILE A 137 -3.71 17.27 -21.90
CA ILE A 137 -4.95 16.57 -21.55
C ILE A 137 -6.03 17.62 -21.26
N SER A 138 -7.23 17.40 -21.80
CA SER A 138 -8.37 18.29 -21.58
C SER A 138 -8.94 18.14 -20.16
N ASP A 139 -9.63 19.18 -19.66
CA ASP A 139 -10.30 19.13 -18.35
C ASP A 139 -11.30 17.97 -18.28
N TYR A 140 -12.06 17.74 -19.36
CA TYR A 140 -12.96 16.60 -19.49
C TYR A 140 -12.24 15.27 -19.33
N THR A 141 -11.14 15.06 -20.08
CA THR A 141 -10.37 13.80 -20.00
C THR A 141 -9.79 13.58 -18.61
N PHE A 142 -9.31 14.64 -17.96
CA PHE A 142 -8.78 14.56 -16.59
C PHE A 142 -9.87 14.20 -15.57
N LEU A 143 -11.01 14.90 -15.58
CA LEU A 143 -12.13 14.60 -14.68
C LEU A 143 -12.69 13.20 -14.93
N LYS A 144 -12.82 12.81 -16.20
CA LYS A 144 -13.25 11.46 -16.57
C LYS A 144 -12.31 10.39 -16.02
N PHE A 145 -10.99 10.58 -16.14
CA PHE A 145 -10.00 9.68 -15.56
C PHE A 145 -10.17 9.51 -14.04
N LEU A 146 -10.37 10.62 -13.32
CA LEU A 146 -10.58 10.56 -11.86
C LEU A 146 -11.92 9.94 -11.48
N ALA A 147 -12.97 10.17 -12.26
CA ALA A 147 -14.28 9.56 -12.02
C ALA A 147 -14.27 8.05 -12.33
N ASP A 148 -13.66 7.64 -13.44
CA ASP A 148 -13.55 6.23 -13.84
C ASP A 148 -12.72 5.41 -12.83
N SER A 149 -11.78 6.06 -12.12
CA SER A 149 -11.00 5.47 -11.03
C SER A 149 -11.65 5.61 -9.65
N SER A 150 -12.90 6.11 -9.57
CA SER A 150 -13.62 6.35 -8.31
C SER A 150 -12.90 7.30 -7.33
N THR A 151 -11.99 8.14 -7.83
CA THR A 151 -11.23 9.11 -7.01
C THR A 151 -12.06 10.33 -6.65
N ILE A 152 -12.97 10.72 -7.54
CA ILE A 152 -13.95 11.79 -7.33
C ILE A 152 -15.37 11.25 -7.49
N SER A 153 -16.32 11.86 -6.80
CA SER A 153 -17.74 11.57 -6.95
C SER A 153 -18.42 12.64 -7.79
N LEU A 154 -19.19 12.21 -8.80
CA LEU A 154 -20.00 13.11 -9.62
C LEU A 154 -21.43 13.30 -9.08
N GLN A 155 -21.75 12.76 -7.90
CA GLN A 155 -23.06 12.88 -7.24
C GLN A 155 -24.26 12.52 -8.17
N GLY A 156 -24.08 11.50 -9.01
CA GLY A 156 -25.09 11.06 -10.00
C GLY A 156 -25.09 11.82 -11.32
N GLY A 157 -24.21 12.80 -11.50
CA GLY A 157 -23.94 13.46 -12.78
C GLY A 157 -22.92 12.73 -13.65
N THR A 158 -22.69 13.26 -14.85
CA THR A 158 -21.66 12.82 -15.79
C THR A 158 -20.80 14.02 -16.18
N VAL A 159 -19.48 13.85 -16.28
CA VAL A 159 -18.59 14.90 -16.80
C VAL A 159 -18.97 15.21 -18.24
N LEU A 160 -19.18 16.48 -18.58
CA LEU A 160 -19.50 16.91 -19.95
C LEU A 160 -18.22 17.28 -20.70
N GLU A 161 -18.19 17.09 -22.03
CA GLU A 161 -17.00 17.41 -22.83
C GLU A 161 -16.62 18.91 -22.78
N ASN A 162 -17.60 19.77 -22.52
CA ASN A 162 -17.41 21.20 -22.38
C ASN A 162 -17.08 21.66 -20.95
N THR A 163 -17.00 20.75 -19.97
CA THR A 163 -16.62 21.08 -18.59
C THR A 163 -15.25 21.77 -18.59
N LYS A 164 -15.15 22.88 -17.84
CA LYS A 164 -13.91 23.65 -17.69
C LYS A 164 -13.52 23.74 -16.24
N ILE A 165 -12.28 23.38 -15.95
CA ILE A 165 -11.69 23.63 -14.63
C ILE A 165 -11.13 25.05 -14.63
N PRO A 166 -11.43 25.87 -13.60
CA PRO A 166 -10.85 27.20 -13.49
C PRO A 166 -9.33 27.14 -13.60
N SER A 167 -8.76 28.04 -14.42
CA SER A 167 -7.32 28.02 -14.72
C SER A 167 -6.45 28.11 -13.47
N TRP A 168 -6.91 28.85 -12.45
CA TRP A 168 -6.22 28.96 -11.16
C TRP A 168 -6.13 27.63 -10.40
N TYR A 169 -7.03 26.68 -10.65
CA TYR A 169 -6.99 25.37 -9.99
C TYR A 169 -5.86 24.48 -10.52
N LYS A 170 -5.36 24.74 -11.75
CA LYS A 170 -4.20 24.01 -12.29
C LYS A 170 -2.94 24.19 -11.43
N THR A 171 -2.84 25.28 -10.68
CA THR A 171 -1.77 25.48 -9.69
C THR A 171 -1.77 24.40 -8.61
N ASN A 172 -2.94 23.95 -8.15
CA ASN A 172 -3.03 22.83 -7.21
C ASN A 172 -2.54 21.52 -7.84
N GLY A 173 -2.83 21.30 -9.14
CA GLY A 173 -2.28 20.15 -9.87
C GLY A 173 -0.75 20.15 -9.94
N LEU A 174 -0.13 21.33 -10.14
CA LEU A 174 1.32 21.49 -10.11
C LEU A 174 1.87 21.26 -8.70
N TRP A 175 1.22 21.78 -7.66
CA TRP A 175 1.61 21.53 -6.28
C TRP A 175 1.51 20.05 -5.90
N TRP A 176 0.47 19.37 -6.37
CA TRP A 176 0.34 17.93 -6.16
C TRP A 176 1.46 17.15 -6.86
N ALA A 177 1.77 17.50 -8.11
CA ALA A 177 2.87 16.87 -8.85
C ALA A 177 4.23 17.09 -8.18
N ASP A 178 4.44 18.28 -7.61
CA ASP A 178 5.62 18.65 -6.82
C ASP A 178 5.62 18.08 -5.38
N LYS A 179 4.59 17.29 -5.00
CA LYS A 179 4.40 16.74 -3.63
C LYS A 179 4.31 17.81 -2.54
N LYS A 180 3.83 19.02 -2.89
CA LYS A 180 3.58 20.14 -1.95
C LYS A 180 2.22 20.05 -1.27
N ILE A 181 1.26 19.36 -1.87
CA ILE A 181 -0.03 19.03 -1.29
C ILE A 181 -0.27 17.52 -1.41
N SER A 182 -0.99 16.98 -0.45
CA SER A 182 -1.40 15.57 -0.41
C SER A 182 -2.46 15.23 -1.44
N ASP A 183 -2.64 13.93 -1.70
CA ASP A 183 -3.73 13.40 -2.52
C ASP A 183 -5.09 13.90 -2.01
N ALA A 184 -5.31 13.82 -0.68
CA ALA A 184 -6.54 14.29 -0.06
C ALA A 184 -6.77 15.79 -0.27
N GLU A 185 -5.77 16.64 -0.07
CA GLU A 185 -5.90 18.09 -0.30
C GLU A 185 -6.24 18.41 -1.76
N PHE A 186 -5.58 17.74 -2.71
CA PHE A 186 -5.82 17.96 -4.14
C PHE A 186 -7.20 17.46 -4.59
N VAL A 187 -7.59 16.26 -4.16
CA VAL A 187 -8.88 15.66 -4.53
C VAL A 187 -10.03 16.40 -3.85
N ASN A 188 -9.92 16.74 -2.56
CA ASN A 188 -10.98 17.45 -1.84
C ASN A 188 -11.21 18.85 -2.40
N GLY A 189 -10.15 19.55 -2.81
CA GLY A 189 -10.29 20.84 -3.49
C GLY A 189 -11.06 20.72 -4.81
N LEU A 190 -10.86 19.62 -5.55
CA LEU A 190 -11.53 19.38 -6.82
C LEU A 190 -12.97 18.93 -6.61
N GLN A 191 -13.21 18.09 -5.60
CA GLN A 191 -14.52 17.67 -5.16
C GLN A 191 -15.37 18.88 -4.74
N TYR A 192 -14.79 19.82 -4.00
CA TYR A 192 -15.46 21.07 -3.64
C TYR A 192 -15.92 21.87 -4.87
N LEU A 193 -15.10 21.94 -5.93
CA LEU A 193 -15.51 22.63 -7.17
C LEU A 193 -16.72 21.95 -7.85
N LEU A 194 -16.80 20.62 -7.78
CA LEU A 194 -17.94 19.85 -8.30
C LEU A 194 -19.19 20.07 -7.44
N ASP A 195 -19.04 19.97 -6.12
CA ASP A 195 -20.13 20.08 -5.15
C ASP A 195 -20.78 21.47 -5.19
N GLU A 196 -19.96 22.53 -5.29
CA GLU A 196 -20.42 23.91 -5.44
C GLU A 196 -20.84 24.28 -6.87
N ARG A 197 -20.80 23.32 -7.80
CA ARG A 197 -21.14 23.51 -9.23
C ARG A 197 -20.35 24.64 -9.89
N ILE A 198 -19.13 24.87 -9.44
CA ILE A 198 -18.17 25.74 -10.12
C ILE A 198 -17.70 25.06 -11.41
N ILE A 199 -17.64 23.73 -11.39
CA ILE A 199 -17.43 22.88 -12.56
C ILE A 199 -18.55 21.85 -12.64
N SER A 200 -19.06 21.58 -13.85
CA SER A 200 -20.19 20.68 -14.13
C SER A 200 -19.95 19.88 -15.39
#